data_AF-A0A0E3QXK9-F1
#
_entry.id   AF-A0A0E3QXK9-F1
#
_cell.length_a   1.000
_cell.length_b   1.000
_cell.length_c   1.000
_cell.angle_alpha   90.00
_cell.angle_beta   90.00
_cell.angle_gamma   90.00
#
_symmetry.space_group_name_H-M   'P 1'
#
loop_
_entity.id
_entity.type
_entity.pdbx_description
1 polymer ?
#
loop_
_entity_poly.entity_id
_entity_poly.type
_entity_poly.pdbx_seq_one_letter_code
_entity_poly.pdbx_strand_id
1 'polypeptide(L)'
;MVYHIIIKTYSGSTINNEEKQLNLSEEVLRSRFLEPYEKGASLIIDGNIIKVDNIERIKILRTESNKREYEVPNINSIGYLGINGEIEDVTDDFIQWGPGYKKDDSNKQTASLKPQSNQVFVVHGHDNEMKETVARVLKNVGLEPIILHEQDNIGKTIIEKFESCSQNVSFAVVLLSPDDFGYKKDQLPESAIPRARQNVILELGYFMGKLGRKNVVALNKGGINFEVPSDILGIVYIPFDPYNGWKLALAKEIKAAGYDIDFGKL
;
A
#
# COMPACT_ATOMS: atom_id res chain seq x y z
N MET A 1 7.26 -10.28 -21.43
CA MET A 1 6.33 -11.39 -21.14
C MET A 1 5.01 -10.81 -20.71
N VAL A 2 3.93 -11.43 -21.18
CA VAL A 2 2.55 -11.00 -20.98
C VAL A 2 1.79 -12.15 -20.34
N TYR A 3 1.02 -11.84 -19.30
CA TYR A 3 0.31 -12.84 -18.51
C TYR A 3 -1.20 -12.75 -18.72
N HIS A 4 -1.87 -13.89 -18.62
CA HIS A 4 -3.32 -14.00 -18.71
C HIS A 4 -3.80 -14.88 -17.57
N ILE A 5 -4.82 -14.46 -16.84
CA ILE A 5 -5.40 -15.24 -15.75
C ILE A 5 -6.82 -15.66 -16.12
N ILE A 6 -7.12 -16.92 -15.86
CA ILE A 6 -8.42 -17.54 -16.09
C ILE A 6 -8.90 -18.10 -14.76
N ILE A 7 -10.07 -17.67 -14.31
CA ILE A 7 -10.65 -18.06 -13.02
C ILE A 7 -11.99 -18.73 -13.28
N LYS A 8 -12.12 -19.96 -12.80
CA LYS A 8 -13.38 -20.71 -12.82
C LYS A 8 -13.97 -20.72 -11.42
N THR A 9 -15.26 -20.41 -11.33
CA THR A 9 -15.98 -20.31 -10.06
C THR A 9 -17.14 -21.29 -9.99
N TYR A 10 -17.46 -21.73 -8.77
CA TYR A 10 -18.63 -22.54 -8.47
C TYR A 10 -19.80 -21.63 -8.08
N SER A 11 -20.93 -21.78 -8.79
CA SER A 11 -22.23 -21.24 -8.40
C SER A 11 -23.11 -22.40 -7.97
N GLY A 12 -23.68 -22.34 -6.76
CA GLY A 12 -24.44 -23.41 -6.09
C GLY A 12 -25.63 -24.01 -6.87
N SER A 13 -25.94 -23.51 -8.06
CA SER A 13 -26.92 -24.06 -8.99
C SER A 13 -26.54 -23.73 -10.44
N THR A 14 -25.67 -24.55 -11.02
CA THR A 14 -25.60 -24.85 -12.46
C THR A 14 -25.12 -23.77 -13.44
N ILE A 15 -24.23 -22.85 -13.04
CA ILE A 15 -23.44 -22.09 -14.01
C ILE A 15 -21.98 -21.99 -13.54
N ASN A 16 -21.09 -22.74 -14.20
CA ASN A 16 -19.64 -22.58 -14.06
C ASN A 16 -19.23 -21.33 -14.86
N ASN A 17 -19.11 -20.19 -14.21
CA ASN A 17 -18.64 -18.97 -14.86
C ASN A 17 -17.10 -19.01 -14.94
N GLU A 18 -16.60 -18.87 -16.17
CA GLU A 18 -15.19 -18.67 -16.48
C GLU A 18 -14.97 -17.18 -16.75
N GLU A 19 -14.07 -16.58 -15.98
CA GLU A 19 -13.70 -15.18 -16.08
C GLU A 19 -12.25 -15.10 -16.57
N LYS A 20 -12.00 -14.29 -17.60
CA LYS A 20 -10.66 -14.10 -18.20
C LYS A 20 -10.19 -12.68 -18.03
N GLN A 21 -8.93 -12.50 -17.65
CA GLN A 21 -8.25 -11.22 -17.67
C GLN A 21 -6.93 -11.38 -18.41
N LEU A 22 -6.78 -10.62 -19.50
CA LEU A 22 -5.74 -10.81 -20.49
C LEU A 22 -4.74 -9.67 -20.48
N ASN A 23 -3.58 -9.90 -21.06
CA ASN A 23 -2.58 -8.88 -21.34
C ASN A 23 -2.05 -8.15 -20.10
N LEU A 24 -1.89 -8.87 -19.01
CA LEU A 24 -1.45 -8.35 -17.72
C LEU A 24 0.08 -8.29 -17.66
N SER A 25 0.61 -7.23 -17.03
CA SER A 25 1.97 -7.26 -16.49
C SER A 25 2.03 -8.20 -15.29
N GLU A 26 3.22 -8.70 -14.97
CA GLU A 26 3.40 -9.56 -13.77
C GLU A 26 2.99 -8.84 -12.48
N GLU A 27 3.29 -7.54 -12.39
CA GLU A 27 2.93 -6.71 -11.24
C GLU A 27 1.41 -6.60 -11.06
N VAL A 28 0.66 -6.40 -12.14
CA VAL A 28 -0.81 -6.35 -12.09
C VAL A 28 -1.39 -7.73 -11.78
N LEU A 29 -0.84 -8.80 -12.38
CA LEU A 29 -1.22 -10.18 -12.04
C LEU A 29 -1.05 -10.43 -10.54
N ARG A 30 0.11 -10.07 -9.98
CA ARG A 30 0.44 -10.27 -8.57
C ARG A 30 -0.47 -9.45 -7.65
N SER A 31 -0.48 -8.13 -7.82
CA SER A 31 -1.19 -7.22 -6.92
C SER A 31 -2.71 -7.39 -6.97
N ARG A 32 -3.30 -7.61 -8.15
CA ARG A 32 -4.76 -7.64 -8.33
C ARG A 32 -5.38 -9.03 -8.10
N PHE A 33 -4.63 -10.10 -8.37
CA PHE A 33 -5.19 -11.45 -8.34
C PHE A 33 -4.49 -12.36 -7.35
N LEU A 34 -3.16 -12.45 -7.40
CA LEU A 34 -2.42 -13.38 -6.56
C LEU A 34 -2.44 -12.96 -5.10
N GLU A 35 -2.00 -11.74 -4.76
CA GLU A 35 -1.97 -11.31 -3.36
C GLU A 35 -3.32 -11.44 -2.64
N PRO A 36 -4.46 -11.02 -3.22
CA PRO A 36 -5.75 -11.25 -2.59
C PRO A 36 -6.07 -12.74 -2.45
N TYR A 37 -5.78 -13.56 -3.47
CA TYR A 37 -5.95 -15.01 -3.40
C TYR A 37 -5.10 -15.64 -2.27
N GLU A 38 -3.83 -15.27 -2.15
CA GLU A 38 -2.91 -15.74 -1.11
C GLU A 38 -3.36 -15.34 0.30
N LYS A 39 -3.97 -14.16 0.44
CA LYS A 39 -4.53 -13.64 1.71
C LYS A 39 -5.95 -14.13 1.98
N GLY A 40 -6.58 -14.80 1.01
CA GLY A 40 -7.96 -15.26 1.10
C GLY A 40 -9.00 -14.14 1.01
N ALA A 41 -8.68 -13.04 0.35
CA ALA A 41 -9.58 -11.91 0.08
C ALA A 41 -10.31 -12.08 -1.26
N SER A 42 -11.52 -11.53 -1.37
CA SER A 42 -12.32 -11.61 -2.62
C SER A 42 -11.63 -10.90 -3.80
N LEU A 43 -11.77 -11.46 -5.00
CA LEU A 43 -11.26 -10.88 -6.25
C LEU A 43 -12.32 -10.00 -6.90
N ILE A 44 -11.89 -8.96 -7.64
CA ILE A 44 -12.78 -8.11 -8.43
C ILE A 44 -12.39 -8.15 -9.90
N ILE A 45 -13.29 -8.67 -10.74
CA ILE A 45 -13.13 -8.84 -12.18
C ILE A 45 -14.28 -8.14 -12.88
N ASP A 46 -14.00 -7.11 -13.66
CA ASP A 46 -15.00 -6.33 -14.41
C ASP A 46 -16.21 -5.88 -13.57
N GLY A 47 -15.98 -5.59 -12.28
CA GLY A 47 -16.99 -5.19 -11.31
C GLY A 47 -17.65 -6.34 -10.54
N ASN A 48 -17.45 -7.59 -10.94
CA ASN A 48 -17.94 -8.78 -10.25
C ASN A 48 -17.04 -9.16 -9.07
N ILE A 49 -17.66 -9.38 -7.90
CA ILE A 49 -16.96 -9.83 -6.70
C ILE A 49 -16.96 -11.36 -6.67
N ILE A 50 -15.76 -11.95 -6.73
CA ILE A 50 -15.54 -13.39 -6.65
C ILE A 50 -14.97 -13.71 -5.27
N LYS A 51 -15.75 -14.41 -4.44
CA LYS A 51 -15.25 -14.95 -3.18
C LYS A 51 -14.23 -16.06 -3.48
N VAL A 52 -13.09 -16.04 -2.81
CA VAL A 52 -12.04 -17.06 -2.99
C VAL A 52 -12.53 -18.48 -2.68
N ASP A 53 -13.45 -18.61 -1.72
CA ASP A 53 -14.06 -19.89 -1.36
C ASP A 53 -14.91 -20.48 -2.50
N ASN A 54 -15.31 -19.65 -3.46
CA ASN A 54 -16.07 -20.07 -4.64
C ASN A 54 -15.16 -20.34 -5.85
N ILE A 55 -13.84 -20.17 -5.74
CA ILE A 55 -12.91 -20.43 -6.84
C ILE A 55 -12.68 -21.93 -6.93
N GLU A 56 -13.07 -22.53 -8.06
CA GLU A 56 -12.83 -23.94 -8.37
C GLU A 56 -11.42 -24.13 -8.93
N ARG A 57 -10.98 -23.22 -9.80
CA ARG A 57 -9.70 -23.34 -10.51
C ARG A 57 -9.18 -21.99 -10.96
N ILE A 58 -7.88 -21.79 -10.85
CA ILE A 58 -7.15 -20.67 -11.46
C ILE A 58 -6.16 -21.24 -12.45
N LYS A 59 -5.99 -20.58 -13.60
CA LYS A 59 -4.86 -20.80 -14.51
C LYS A 59 -4.19 -19.48 -14.85
N ILE A 60 -2.87 -19.52 -14.93
CA ILE A 60 -2.02 -18.40 -15.31
C ILE A 60 -1.23 -18.82 -16.53
N LEU A 61 -1.42 -18.08 -17.61
CA LEU A 61 -0.79 -18.33 -18.90
C LEU A 61 0.21 -17.22 -19.19
N ARG A 62 1.38 -17.61 -19.71
CA ARG A 62 2.45 -16.71 -20.15
C ARG A 62 2.58 -16.77 -21.66
N THR A 63 2.78 -15.59 -22.25
CA THR A 63 2.95 -15.40 -23.70
C THR A 63 4.02 -14.34 -23.95
N GLU A 64 4.66 -14.36 -25.13
CA GLU A 64 5.63 -13.34 -25.50
C GLU A 64 4.99 -12.00 -25.86
N SER A 65 3.75 -12.04 -26.37
CA SER A 65 3.03 -10.89 -26.91
C SER A 65 1.55 -10.90 -26.47
N ASN A 66 0.88 -9.76 -26.64
CA ASN A 66 -0.54 -9.65 -26.30
C ASN A 66 -1.40 -10.61 -27.13
N LYS A 67 -2.45 -11.15 -26.51
CA LYS A 67 -3.42 -12.06 -27.12
C LYS A 67 -4.82 -11.49 -27.06
N ARG A 68 -5.64 -11.84 -28.05
CA ARG A 68 -7.09 -11.62 -28.01
C ARG A 68 -7.76 -12.77 -27.28
N GLU A 69 -8.99 -12.54 -26.83
CA GLU A 69 -9.72 -13.50 -25.99
C GLU A 69 -9.93 -14.87 -26.62
N TYR A 70 -10.20 -14.93 -27.93
CA TYR A 70 -10.37 -16.19 -28.66
C TYR A 70 -9.05 -16.96 -28.86
N GLU A 71 -7.90 -16.30 -28.71
CA GLU A 71 -6.58 -16.94 -28.78
C GLU A 71 -6.20 -17.57 -27.44
N VAL A 72 -6.83 -17.14 -26.35
CA VAL A 72 -6.58 -17.65 -25.01
C VAL A 72 -7.54 -18.80 -24.73
N PRO A 73 -7.03 -20.04 -24.54
CA PRO A 73 -7.86 -21.21 -24.36
C PRO A 73 -8.76 -21.10 -23.14
N ASN A 74 -9.84 -21.88 -23.12
CA ASN A 74 -10.68 -22.02 -21.95
C ASN A 74 -9.96 -22.87 -20.87
N ILE A 75 -10.38 -22.73 -19.62
CA ILE A 75 -9.65 -23.29 -18.47
C ILE A 75 -9.53 -24.83 -18.52
N ASN A 76 -10.50 -25.50 -19.15
CA ASN A 76 -10.56 -26.95 -19.28
C ASN A 76 -9.73 -27.47 -20.47
N SER A 77 -9.44 -26.65 -21.47
CA SER A 77 -8.66 -27.04 -22.66
C SER A 77 -7.14 -27.04 -22.44
N ILE A 78 -6.66 -26.50 -21.31
CA ILE A 78 -5.22 -26.27 -21.08
C ILE A 78 -4.50 -27.53 -20.55
N GLY A 79 -5.22 -28.66 -20.38
CA GLY A 79 -4.64 -29.93 -19.89
C GLY A 79 -3.94 -30.79 -20.94
N TYR A 80 -4.01 -30.42 -22.23
CA TYR A 80 -3.37 -31.15 -23.32
C TYR A 80 -2.56 -30.16 -24.15
N LEU A 81 -1.24 -30.16 -23.95
CA LEU A 81 -0.22 -29.57 -24.84
C LEU A 81 -0.47 -28.13 -25.31
N GLY A 82 0.40 -27.22 -24.87
CA GLY A 82 0.40 -25.80 -25.27
C GLY A 82 0.04 -25.61 -26.74
N ILE A 83 -0.97 -24.78 -26.99
CA ILE A 83 -1.40 -24.40 -28.32
C ILE A 83 -0.18 -23.76 -29.00
N ASN A 84 0.49 -24.52 -29.86
CA ASN A 84 1.63 -24.14 -30.70
C ASN A 84 2.90 -23.61 -30.00
N GLY A 85 3.06 -23.80 -28.69
CA GLY A 85 4.24 -23.31 -27.95
C GLY A 85 4.28 -21.79 -27.72
N GLU A 86 3.25 -21.05 -28.13
CA GLU A 86 3.14 -19.60 -27.92
C GLU A 86 2.52 -19.22 -26.58
N ILE A 87 1.81 -20.17 -25.95
CA ILE A 87 1.11 -20.00 -24.68
C ILE A 87 1.55 -21.09 -23.73
N GLU A 88 2.20 -20.66 -22.65
CA GLU A 88 2.75 -21.52 -21.62
C GLU A 88 1.88 -21.45 -20.36
N ASP A 89 1.52 -22.59 -19.78
CA ASP A 89 0.87 -22.62 -18.48
C ASP A 89 1.93 -22.53 -17.38
N VAL A 90 1.92 -21.43 -16.64
CA VAL A 90 2.87 -21.12 -15.57
C VAL A 90 2.17 -21.09 -14.21
N THR A 91 0.98 -21.68 -14.09
CA THR A 91 0.16 -21.59 -12.87
C THR A 91 0.95 -22.02 -11.61
N ASP A 92 1.68 -23.12 -11.70
CA ASP A 92 2.41 -23.69 -10.57
C ASP A 92 3.66 -22.88 -10.17
N ASP A 93 4.15 -21.98 -11.05
CA ASP A 93 5.21 -21.03 -10.73
C ASP A 93 4.71 -19.94 -9.75
N PHE A 94 3.40 -19.69 -9.73
CA PHE A 94 2.78 -18.62 -8.95
C PHE A 94 1.89 -19.12 -7.82
N ILE A 95 1.20 -20.25 -8.00
CA ILE A 95 0.22 -20.78 -7.05
C ILE A 95 0.61 -22.21 -6.68
N GLN A 96 1.21 -22.35 -5.49
CA GLN A 96 1.63 -23.66 -4.94
C GLN A 96 0.72 -24.14 -3.80
N TRP A 97 -0.14 -23.26 -3.31
CA TRP A 97 -0.96 -23.49 -2.12
C TRP A 97 -2.39 -22.96 -2.35
N GLY A 98 -3.33 -23.47 -1.55
CA GLY A 98 -4.74 -23.05 -1.59
C GLY A 98 -4.95 -21.58 -1.20
N PRO A 99 -6.14 -21.02 -1.47
CA PRO A 99 -6.44 -19.64 -1.12
C PRO A 99 -6.27 -19.41 0.39
N GLY A 100 -5.73 -18.26 0.76
CA GLY A 100 -5.48 -17.94 2.16
C GLY A 100 -4.32 -18.71 2.80
N TYR A 101 -3.43 -19.34 2.05
CA TYR A 101 -2.24 -19.97 2.68
C TYR A 101 -1.33 -18.95 3.37
N LYS A 102 -1.33 -17.68 2.92
CA LYS A 102 -0.67 -16.55 3.61
C LYS A 102 -1.60 -15.81 4.57
N LYS A 103 -2.79 -16.35 4.86
CA LYS A 103 -3.72 -15.78 5.86
C LYS A 103 -3.07 -15.76 7.25
N ASP A 104 -2.14 -16.70 7.51
CA ASP A 104 -1.35 -16.79 8.75
C ASP A 104 0.15 -16.41 8.62
N ASP A 105 0.70 -16.18 7.42
CA ASP A 105 2.06 -15.63 7.27
C ASP A 105 2.13 -14.11 7.48
N SER A 106 0.97 -13.47 7.69
CA SER A 106 0.90 -12.13 8.27
C SER A 106 1.10 -12.12 9.80
N ASN A 107 1.30 -13.29 10.42
CA ASN A 107 1.37 -13.46 11.87
C ASN A 107 2.80 -13.56 12.46
N LYS A 108 3.85 -13.22 11.67
CA LYS A 108 5.20 -12.93 12.18
C LYS A 108 5.55 -11.44 12.14
N GLN A 109 4.60 -10.58 12.50
CA GLN A 109 4.80 -9.31 13.21
C GLN A 109 3.45 -8.65 13.55
N THR A 110 2.53 -9.42 14.14
CA THR A 110 1.46 -8.85 14.97
C THR A 110 1.75 -9.24 16.41
N ALA A 111 2.85 -8.69 16.94
CA ALA A 111 2.85 -8.35 18.35
C ALA A 111 1.60 -7.50 18.61
N SER A 112 0.88 -7.83 19.68
CA SER A 112 -0.28 -7.14 20.26
C SER A 112 -0.77 -5.86 19.54
N LEU A 113 -2.09 -5.73 19.37
CA LEU A 113 -2.80 -4.46 19.07
C LEU A 113 -2.56 -3.33 20.10
N LYS A 114 -1.58 -3.48 21.01
CA LYS A 114 -1.06 -2.42 21.84
C LYS A 114 0.26 -1.94 21.26
N PRO A 115 0.42 -0.63 21.05
CA PRO A 115 1.68 -0.08 20.61
C PRO A 115 2.77 -0.43 21.64
N GLN A 116 3.95 -0.75 21.14
CA GLN A 116 5.08 -1.17 21.99
C GLN A 116 5.57 -0.02 22.89
N SER A 117 5.23 1.22 22.54
CA SER A 117 5.50 2.44 23.28
C SER A 117 4.50 3.53 22.88
N ASN A 118 4.44 4.64 23.63
CA ASN A 118 3.70 5.83 23.21
C ASN A 118 4.43 6.64 22.12
N GLN A 119 5.53 6.12 21.58
CA GLN A 119 6.32 6.81 20.58
C GLN A 119 5.64 6.75 19.22
N VAL A 120 5.63 7.90 18.55
CA VAL A 120 5.12 8.08 17.19
C VAL A 120 6.21 8.75 16.36
N PHE A 121 6.56 8.18 15.22
CA PHE A 121 7.56 8.81 14.37
C PHE A 121 6.92 9.95 13.59
N VAL A 122 7.60 11.10 13.53
CA VAL A 122 7.16 12.26 12.75
C VAL A 122 8.19 12.53 11.66
N VAL A 123 7.80 12.24 10.42
CA VAL A 123 8.58 12.57 9.23
C VAL A 123 8.17 13.96 8.77
N HIS A 124 9.14 14.82 8.48
CA HIS A 124 8.84 16.19 8.04
C HIS A 124 9.83 16.71 7.00
N GLY A 125 9.33 17.64 6.20
CA GLY A 125 10.11 18.45 5.28
C GLY A 125 10.71 19.70 5.93
N HIS A 126 10.77 20.80 5.20
CA HIS A 126 11.28 22.09 5.68
C HIS A 126 10.25 22.91 6.47
N ASP A 127 8.97 22.53 6.46
CA ASP A 127 7.92 23.25 7.18
C ASP A 127 7.98 23.01 8.70
N ASN A 128 8.74 23.87 9.39
CA ASN A 128 8.91 23.79 10.84
C ASN A 128 7.62 24.09 11.60
N GLU A 129 6.75 24.97 11.10
CA GLU A 129 5.48 25.32 11.75
C GLU A 129 4.54 24.11 11.78
N MET A 130 4.42 23.41 10.65
CA MET A 130 3.64 22.18 10.54
C MET A 130 4.18 21.10 11.49
N LYS A 131 5.50 20.91 11.49
CA LYS A 131 6.21 19.97 12.39
C LYS A 131 5.92 20.26 13.85
N GLU A 132 6.13 21.49 14.31
CA GLU A 132 5.94 21.89 15.70
C GLU A 132 4.48 21.79 16.13
N THR A 133 3.56 22.18 15.25
CA THR A 133 2.12 22.10 15.51
C THR A 133 1.67 20.66 15.70
N VAL A 134 2.09 19.75 14.82
CA VAL A 134 1.74 18.33 14.91
C VAL A 134 2.38 17.70 16.14
N ALA A 135 3.67 17.96 16.40
CA ALA A 135 4.38 17.44 17.56
C ALA A 135 3.69 17.87 18.88
N ARG A 136 3.23 19.13 18.96
CA ARG A 136 2.49 19.63 20.12
C ARG A 136 1.14 18.92 20.30
N VAL A 137 0.39 18.70 19.21
CA VAL A 137 -0.89 17.95 19.28
C VAL A 137 -0.66 16.52 19.75
N LEU A 138 0.34 15.83 19.22
CA LEU A 138 0.71 14.47 19.64
C LEU A 138 1.08 14.41 21.13
N LYS A 139 1.88 15.36 21.61
CA LYS A 139 2.22 15.47 23.05
C LYS A 139 0.98 15.72 23.92
N ASN A 140 0.08 16.60 23.49
CA ASN A 140 -1.12 16.92 24.26
C ASN A 140 -2.02 15.68 24.45
N VAL A 141 -2.09 14.79 23.45
CA VAL A 141 -2.88 13.56 23.55
C VAL A 141 -2.13 12.39 24.21
N GLY A 142 -0.95 12.62 24.77
CA GLY A 142 -0.19 11.63 25.56
C GLY A 142 0.84 10.81 24.77
N LEU A 143 1.19 11.23 23.55
CA LEU A 143 2.17 10.56 22.70
C LEU A 143 3.53 11.24 22.72
N GLU A 144 4.57 10.50 22.36
CA GLU A 144 5.94 10.98 22.28
C GLU A 144 6.41 11.06 20.83
N PRO A 145 6.42 12.24 20.20
CA PRO A 145 6.88 12.38 18.82
C PRO A 145 8.40 12.21 18.73
N ILE A 146 8.86 11.29 17.87
CA ILE A 146 10.27 11.14 17.48
C ILE A 146 10.48 11.87 16.16
N ILE A 147 11.32 12.90 16.18
CA ILE A 147 11.69 13.69 15.00
C ILE A 147 13.17 13.45 14.71
N LEU A 148 13.49 12.91 13.52
CA LEU A 148 14.84 12.46 13.19
C LEU A 148 15.91 13.55 13.33
N HIS A 149 15.62 14.76 12.88
CA HIS A 149 16.57 15.89 12.92
C HIS A 149 16.91 16.36 14.35
N GLU A 150 16.09 16.00 15.34
CA GLU A 150 16.30 16.37 16.74
C GLU A 150 17.09 15.31 17.53
N GLN A 151 17.30 14.12 16.96
CA GLN A 151 18.03 13.05 17.65
C GLN A 151 19.55 13.23 17.50
N ASP A 152 20.33 12.69 18.42
CA ASP A 152 21.80 12.74 18.33
C ASP A 152 22.33 11.91 17.16
N ASN A 153 23.36 12.40 16.46
CA ASN A 153 23.94 11.67 15.33
C ASN A 153 24.86 10.53 15.78
N ILE A 154 25.54 10.64 16.93
CA ILE A 154 26.39 9.60 17.55
C ILE A 154 27.29 8.83 16.53
N GLY A 155 27.84 9.53 15.53
CA GLY A 155 28.66 8.92 14.48
C GLY A 155 27.94 8.00 13.48
N LYS A 156 26.61 7.87 13.56
CA LYS A 156 25.77 7.10 12.64
C LYS A 156 25.47 7.90 11.37
N THR A 157 25.32 7.18 10.27
CA THR A 157 24.70 7.72 9.05
C THR A 157 23.22 8.04 9.30
N ILE A 158 22.63 8.88 8.44
CA ILE A 158 21.21 9.25 8.51
C ILE A 158 20.32 8.00 8.48
N ILE A 159 20.69 6.99 7.67
CA ILE A 159 19.93 5.74 7.52
C ILE A 159 20.00 4.91 8.80
N GLU A 160 21.17 4.72 9.39
CA GLU A 160 21.33 3.95 10.64
C GLU A 160 20.60 4.62 11.82
N LYS A 161 20.64 5.96 11.86
CA LYS A 161 19.90 6.76 12.84
C LYS A 161 18.40 6.52 12.68
N PHE A 162 17.90 6.62 11.45
CA PHE A 162 16.50 6.40 11.10
C PHE A 162 16.02 4.98 11.42
N GLU A 163 16.82 3.97 11.12
CA GLU A 163 16.52 2.58 11.49
C GLU A 163 16.44 2.42 13.01
N SER A 164 17.42 2.94 13.76
CA SER A 164 17.44 2.82 15.22
C SER A 164 16.28 3.55 15.91
N CYS A 165 15.96 4.77 15.48
CA CYS A 165 14.86 5.55 16.02
C CYS A 165 13.48 4.97 15.68
N SER A 166 13.38 4.17 14.62
CA SER A 166 12.12 3.55 14.20
C SER A 166 11.91 2.13 14.78
N GLN A 167 12.83 1.58 15.57
CA GLN A 167 12.69 0.21 16.12
C GLN A 167 11.54 0.07 17.12
N ASN A 168 11.30 1.07 17.96
CA ASN A 168 10.29 1.01 19.04
C ASN A 168 8.99 1.75 18.70
N VAL A 169 8.82 2.14 17.43
CA VAL A 169 7.65 2.88 16.96
C VAL A 169 6.67 1.93 16.31
N SER A 170 5.39 2.08 16.66
CA SER A 170 4.28 1.32 16.06
C SER A 170 3.38 2.16 15.14
N PHE A 171 3.63 3.48 15.03
CA PHE A 171 2.85 4.40 14.19
C PHE A 171 3.69 5.56 13.67
N ALA A 172 3.45 5.99 12.44
CA ALA A 172 4.14 7.13 11.83
C ALA A 172 3.18 8.17 11.27
N VAL A 173 3.51 9.45 11.49
CA VAL A 173 2.84 10.61 10.89
C VAL A 173 3.82 11.28 9.94
N VAL A 174 3.44 11.37 8.67
CA VAL A 174 4.27 11.93 7.60
C VAL A 174 3.72 13.27 7.15
N LEU A 175 4.53 14.32 7.22
CA LEU A 175 4.12 15.68 6.90
C LEU A 175 4.53 16.03 5.48
N LEU A 176 3.54 16.12 4.60
CA LEU A 176 3.72 16.46 3.19
C LEU A 176 3.51 17.98 3.02
N SER A 177 4.61 18.72 3.19
CA SER A 177 4.69 20.16 2.88
C SER A 177 5.13 20.40 1.43
N PRO A 178 4.70 21.50 0.79
CA PRO A 178 5.11 21.90 -0.56
C PRO A 178 6.54 22.47 -0.59
N ASP A 179 7.52 21.63 -0.25
CA ASP A 179 8.93 22.04 -0.15
C ASP A 179 9.62 22.19 -1.51
N ASP A 180 9.27 21.31 -2.46
CA ASP A 180 9.89 21.24 -3.77
C ASP A 180 8.83 21.47 -4.86
N PHE A 181 9.29 21.74 -6.09
CA PHE A 181 8.46 21.69 -7.29
C PHE A 181 8.87 20.52 -8.18
N GLY A 182 7.90 19.86 -8.82
CA GLY A 182 8.11 18.75 -9.73
C GLY A 182 7.29 18.88 -11.02
N TYR A 183 7.82 18.30 -12.10
CA TYR A 183 7.12 18.17 -13.38
C TYR A 183 7.63 16.94 -14.12
N LYS A 184 6.82 16.40 -15.02
CA LYS A 184 7.22 15.26 -15.86
C LYS A 184 8.20 15.70 -16.94
N LYS A 185 9.02 14.77 -17.42
CA LYS A 185 10.04 15.03 -18.46
C LYS A 185 9.48 15.66 -19.74
N ASP A 186 8.23 15.31 -20.08
CA ASP A 186 7.50 15.78 -21.26
C ASP A 186 6.73 17.10 -21.01
N GLN A 187 6.79 17.65 -19.81
CA GLN A 187 6.17 18.93 -19.45
C GLN A 187 7.20 20.05 -19.41
N LEU A 188 6.70 21.28 -19.64
CA LEU A 188 7.52 22.48 -19.54
C LEU A 188 7.76 22.83 -18.06
N PRO A 189 8.90 23.46 -17.70
CA PRO A 189 9.18 23.88 -16.32
C PRO A 189 8.11 24.77 -15.69
N GLU A 190 7.37 25.54 -16.50
CA GLU A 190 6.25 26.37 -16.07
C GLU A 190 5.03 25.56 -15.60
N SER A 191 5.00 24.26 -15.92
CA SER A 191 3.98 23.31 -15.44
C SER A 191 4.34 22.70 -14.08
N ALA A 192 5.44 23.13 -13.46
CA ALA A 192 5.87 22.57 -12.19
C ALA A 192 4.85 22.82 -11.09
N ILE A 193 4.49 21.74 -10.39
CA ILE A 193 3.53 21.78 -9.28
C ILE A 193 4.26 21.52 -7.95
N PRO A 194 3.75 22.08 -6.83
CA PRO A 194 4.33 21.83 -5.52
C PRO A 194 4.28 20.35 -5.14
N ARG A 195 5.30 19.86 -4.45
CA ARG A 195 5.40 18.47 -3.98
C ARG A 195 6.17 18.37 -2.67
N ALA A 196 6.03 17.24 -2.00
CA ALA A 196 6.87 16.91 -0.85
C ALA A 196 8.32 16.72 -1.27
N ARG A 197 9.24 17.03 -0.37
CA ARG A 197 10.65 16.68 -0.55
C ARG A 197 10.81 15.19 -0.84
N GLN A 198 11.67 14.81 -1.77
CA GLN A 198 11.84 13.41 -2.16
C GLN A 198 12.24 12.50 -0.99
N ASN A 199 13.03 13.01 -0.04
CA ASN A 199 13.40 12.26 1.16
C ASN A 199 12.17 11.90 2.01
N VAL A 200 11.20 12.81 2.13
CA VAL A 200 9.95 12.58 2.85
C VAL A 200 9.13 11.46 2.18
N ILE A 201 9.12 11.41 0.84
CA ILE A 201 8.47 10.34 0.08
C ILE A 201 9.18 8.99 0.28
N LEU A 202 10.51 8.98 0.33
CA LEU A 202 11.29 7.78 0.62
C LEU A 202 10.96 7.23 2.02
N GLU A 203 10.94 8.11 3.02
CA GLU A 203 10.62 7.76 4.41
C GLU A 203 9.16 7.30 4.56
N LEU A 204 8.23 7.89 3.81
CA LEU A 204 6.84 7.41 3.71
C LEU A 204 6.80 5.95 3.23
N GLY A 205 7.47 5.65 2.11
CA GLY A 205 7.55 4.29 1.56
C GLY A 205 8.18 3.30 2.55
N TYR A 206 9.24 3.71 3.26
CA TYR A 206 9.86 2.90 4.31
C TYR A 206 8.86 2.55 5.42
N PHE A 207 8.15 3.54 5.98
CA PHE A 207 7.21 3.29 7.07
C PHE A 207 6.00 2.48 6.62
N MET A 208 5.56 2.61 5.37
CA MET A 208 4.55 1.71 4.81
C MET A 208 5.03 0.26 4.81
N GLY A 209 6.27 0.01 4.39
CA GLY A 209 6.85 -1.34 4.36
C GLY A 209 7.09 -1.91 5.75
N LYS A 210 7.55 -1.06 6.69
CA LYS A 210 7.90 -1.47 8.05
C LYS A 210 6.68 -1.65 8.96
N LEU A 211 5.79 -0.67 9.01
CA LEU A 211 4.66 -0.63 9.95
C LEU A 211 3.37 -1.14 9.32
N GLY A 212 3.31 -1.25 8.00
CA GLY A 212 2.09 -1.48 7.24
C GLY A 212 1.28 -0.20 7.06
N ARG A 213 0.53 -0.13 5.95
CA ARG A 213 -0.23 1.08 5.54
C ARG A 213 -1.22 1.58 6.60
N LYS A 214 -1.81 0.68 7.40
CA LYS A 214 -2.78 1.00 8.47
C LYS A 214 -2.19 1.78 9.65
N ASN A 215 -0.86 1.78 9.79
CA ASN A 215 -0.14 2.41 10.89
C ASN A 215 0.65 3.65 10.43
N VAL A 216 0.30 4.19 9.27
CA VAL A 216 0.94 5.36 8.67
C VAL A 216 -0.13 6.33 8.21
N VAL A 217 0.00 7.60 8.60
CA VAL A 217 -0.90 8.68 8.16
C VAL A 217 -0.07 9.78 7.50
N ALA A 218 -0.53 10.26 6.35
CA ALA A 218 0.07 11.40 5.67
C ALA A 218 -0.79 12.66 5.87
N LEU A 219 -0.21 13.70 6.46
CA LEU A 219 -0.83 15.03 6.55
C LEU A 219 -0.38 15.87 5.34
N ASN A 220 -1.31 16.35 4.52
CA ASN A 220 -1.00 17.07 3.29
C ASN A 220 -1.38 18.55 3.36
N LYS A 221 -0.39 19.44 3.33
CA LYS A 221 -0.56 20.91 3.34
C LYS A 221 -0.64 21.53 1.95
N GLY A 222 -0.29 20.79 0.88
CA GLY A 222 -0.17 21.32 -0.47
C GLY A 222 -1.48 21.55 -1.23
N GLY A 223 -2.62 21.13 -0.68
CA GLY A 223 -3.94 21.34 -1.29
C GLY A 223 -4.14 20.57 -2.60
N ILE A 224 -5.03 21.07 -3.46
CA ILE A 224 -5.51 20.34 -4.65
C ILE A 224 -4.47 20.22 -5.79
N ASN A 225 -3.49 21.13 -5.83
CA ASN A 225 -2.45 21.17 -6.85
C ASN A 225 -1.12 20.57 -6.37
N PHE A 226 -1.17 19.64 -5.41
CA PHE A 226 0.01 19.01 -4.83
C PHE A 226 0.31 17.67 -5.49
N GLU A 227 1.54 17.47 -5.95
CA GLU A 227 2.00 16.21 -6.51
C GLU A 227 2.10 15.15 -5.40
N VAL A 228 1.32 14.08 -5.53
CA VAL A 228 1.45 12.87 -4.72
C VAL A 228 1.77 11.71 -5.67
N PRO A 229 2.80 10.89 -5.39
CA PRO A 229 3.10 9.73 -6.22
C PRO A 229 1.88 8.80 -6.32
N SER A 230 1.52 8.42 -7.56
CA SER A 230 0.34 7.62 -7.87
C SER A 230 0.35 6.23 -7.24
N ASP A 231 1.52 5.66 -6.96
CA ASP A 231 1.65 4.29 -6.43
C ASP A 231 1.46 4.19 -4.91
N ILE A 232 1.15 5.32 -4.25
CA ILE A 232 0.89 5.40 -2.81
C ILE A 232 -0.63 5.30 -2.50
N LEU A 233 -1.43 4.87 -3.48
CA LEU A 233 -2.86 4.57 -3.35
C LEU A 233 -3.08 3.47 -2.30
N GLY A 234 -3.41 3.88 -1.07
CA GLY A 234 -3.65 2.98 0.06
C GLY A 234 -3.22 3.49 1.43
N ILE A 235 -2.65 4.70 1.52
CA ILE A 235 -2.43 5.40 2.80
C ILE A 235 -3.59 6.37 3.05
N VAL A 236 -3.91 6.59 4.33
CA VAL A 236 -4.81 7.67 4.74
C VAL A 236 -4.12 9.02 4.55
N TYR A 237 -4.68 9.82 3.64
CA TYR A 237 -4.30 11.22 3.44
C TYR A 237 -5.29 12.12 4.16
N ILE A 238 -4.79 12.91 5.10
CA ILE A 238 -5.58 13.91 5.81
C ILE A 238 -5.12 15.28 5.33
N PRO A 239 -6.01 16.10 4.73
CA PRO A 239 -5.68 17.48 4.42
C PRO A 239 -5.30 18.22 5.71
N PHE A 240 -4.13 18.87 5.72
CA PHE A 240 -3.71 19.75 6.80
C PHE A 240 -4.39 21.10 6.62
N ASP A 241 -5.64 21.17 7.06
CA ASP A 241 -6.48 22.35 6.90
C ASP A 241 -6.23 23.41 7.99
N PRO A 242 -6.41 24.71 7.68
CA PRO A 242 -6.23 25.78 8.65
C PRO A 242 -7.33 25.81 9.74
N TYR A 243 -8.43 25.08 9.56
CA TYR A 243 -9.54 25.01 10.51
C TYR A 243 -9.36 23.91 11.56
N ASN A 244 -8.19 23.26 11.60
CA ASN A 244 -7.80 22.21 12.55
C ASN A 244 -8.65 20.92 12.48
N GLY A 245 -9.39 20.69 11.39
CA GLY A 245 -10.16 19.45 11.20
C GLY A 245 -9.28 18.20 11.19
N TRP A 246 -8.05 18.34 10.68
CA TRP A 246 -7.03 17.29 10.66
C TRP A 246 -6.70 16.70 12.03
N LYS A 247 -6.81 17.47 13.12
CA LYS A 247 -6.47 16.99 14.47
C LYS A 247 -7.35 15.83 14.91
N LEU A 248 -8.67 15.98 14.72
CA LEU A 248 -9.64 14.95 15.07
C LEU A 248 -9.51 13.73 14.16
N ALA A 249 -9.28 13.95 12.87
CA ALA A 249 -9.05 12.87 11.91
C ALA A 249 -7.79 12.06 12.29
N LEU A 250 -6.68 12.75 12.59
CA LEU A 250 -5.44 12.12 13.03
C LEU A 250 -5.63 11.32 14.33
N ALA A 251 -6.32 11.90 15.32
CA ALA A 251 -6.59 11.23 16.59
C ALA A 251 -7.42 9.94 16.43
N LYS A 252 -8.37 9.92 15.48
CA LYS A 252 -9.15 8.71 15.16
C LYS A 252 -8.27 7.61 14.57
N GLU A 253 -7.39 7.95 13.63
CA GLU A 253 -6.47 6.97 13.04
C GLU A 253 -5.48 6.41 14.07
N ILE A 254 -4.92 7.27 14.91
CA ILE A 254 -4.01 6.85 15.99
C ILE A 254 -4.73 5.90 16.97
N LYS A 255 -5.97 6.21 17.34
CA LYS A 255 -6.78 5.31 18.17
C LYS A 255 -7.10 3.99 17.48
N ALA A 256 -7.38 4.01 16.17
CA ALA A 256 -7.62 2.81 15.38
C ALA A 256 -6.36 1.92 15.29
N ALA A 257 -5.17 2.52 15.36
CA ALA A 257 -3.89 1.81 15.45
C ALA A 257 -3.59 1.25 16.86
N GLY A 258 -4.48 1.44 17.84
CA GLY A 258 -4.41 0.82 19.16
C GLY A 258 -3.81 1.69 20.28
N TYR A 259 -3.50 2.96 20.00
CA TYR A 259 -3.07 3.90 21.03
C TYR A 259 -4.25 4.39 21.87
N ASP A 260 -3.99 4.62 23.15
CA ASP A 260 -4.95 5.30 24.02
C ASP A 260 -4.83 6.81 23.82
N ILE A 261 -5.93 7.44 23.41
CA ILE A 261 -5.97 8.84 22.99
C ILE A 261 -7.07 9.57 23.75
N ASP A 262 -6.67 10.64 24.43
CA ASP A 262 -7.58 11.56 25.09
C ASP A 262 -8.06 12.64 24.12
N PHE A 263 -9.26 12.45 23.57
CA PHE A 263 -9.89 13.42 22.66
C PHE A 263 -10.20 14.76 23.33
N GLY A 264 -10.25 14.85 24.66
CA GLY A 264 -10.48 16.09 25.40
C GLY A 264 -9.30 17.07 25.35
N LYS A 265 -8.14 16.64 24.84
CA LYS A 265 -6.89 17.43 24.78
C LYS A 265 -6.50 17.91 23.38
N LEU A 266 -7.39 17.77 22.39
CA LEU A 266 -7.19 18.19 20.98
C LEU A 266 -7.31 19.70 20.74
#